data_AF-A0A847WP74-F1
#
_entry.id   AF-A0A847WP74-F1
#
_cell.length_a   1.000
_cell.length_b   1.000
_cell.length_c   1.000
_cell.angle_alpha   90.00
_cell.angle_beta   90.00
_cell.angle_gamma   90.00
#
_symmetry.space_group_name_H-M   'P 1'
#
loop_
_entity.id
_entity.type
_entity.pdbx_description
1 polymer ?
#
loop_
_entity_poly.entity_id
_entity_poly.type
_entity_poly.pdbx_seq_one_letter_code
_entity_poly.pdbx_strand_id
1 'polypeptide(L)'
;MQIITEKEQLKNYIIQNSIAPVNWFYRYCQTECPETPIQEIEPDLFNRFFLYWLPKESKGINRGKTQALMQQIQLLCQSIYSQTGKNLPAIYEPIYLELGEELPRIIQMKYDLSRFVGYPIIDTDPLIIDLISYKKQQARKKDSTQGMIFEQGYFEVIDKVDQYGIILRKKWSQERYIKILIDSSIRQQFRKQDILHMRLRRKLFFTTWEIEEIRGCYLPQAQSYFPSKI
;
A
#
# COMPACT_ATOMS: atom_id res chain seq x y z
N MET A 1 7.52 -15.36 -40.77
CA MET A 1 6.82 -14.19 -40.19
C MET A 1 6.08 -14.69 -38.96
N GLN A 2 6.65 -14.51 -37.77
CA GLN A 2 5.98 -14.92 -36.52
C GLN A 2 5.05 -13.79 -36.09
N ILE A 3 3.75 -14.09 -36.04
CA ILE A 3 2.74 -13.23 -35.43
C ILE A 3 2.97 -13.33 -33.93
N ILE A 4 3.87 -12.49 -33.41
CA ILE A 4 4.01 -12.27 -31.98
C ILE A 4 2.70 -11.61 -31.56
N THR A 5 1.90 -12.31 -30.75
CA THR A 5 0.62 -11.78 -30.28
C THR A 5 0.85 -10.51 -29.45
N GLU A 6 -0.08 -9.54 -29.46
CA GLU A 6 0.05 -8.29 -28.67
C GLU A 6 0.40 -8.56 -27.19
N LYS A 7 -0.07 -9.70 -26.67
CA LYS A 7 0.22 -10.23 -25.32
C LYS A 7 1.69 -10.62 -25.12
N GLU A 8 2.34 -11.18 -26.13
CA GLU A 8 3.78 -11.50 -26.12
C GLU A 8 4.64 -10.25 -26.30
N GLN A 9 4.17 -9.24 -27.04
CA GLN A 9 4.88 -7.95 -27.18
C GLN A 9 4.92 -7.19 -25.85
N LEU A 10 3.79 -7.09 -25.14
CA LEU A 10 3.72 -6.43 -23.82
C LEU A 10 4.59 -7.16 -22.79
N LYS A 11 4.51 -8.50 -22.76
CA LYS A 11 5.33 -9.36 -21.89
C LYS A 11 6.82 -9.19 -22.16
N ASN A 12 7.25 -9.24 -23.43
CA ASN A 12 8.65 -9.10 -23.79
C ASN A 12 9.19 -7.69 -23.48
N TYR A 13 8.39 -6.64 -23.67
CA TYR A 13 8.79 -5.26 -23.37
C TYR A 13 8.91 -4.98 -21.87
N ILE A 14 7.92 -5.42 -21.08
CA ILE A 14 7.96 -5.31 -19.63
C ILE A 14 9.17 -6.05 -19.08
N ILE A 15 9.46 -7.26 -19.58
CA ILE A 15 10.63 -8.03 -19.15
C ILE A 15 11.94 -7.34 -19.56
N GLN A 16 12.05 -6.85 -20.79
CA GLN A 16 13.28 -6.22 -21.32
C GLN A 16 13.60 -4.84 -20.70
N ASN A 17 12.59 -4.09 -20.24
CA ASN A 17 12.77 -2.79 -19.61
C ASN A 17 12.48 -2.81 -18.10
N SER A 18 12.35 -3.99 -17.48
CA SER A 18 11.95 -4.11 -16.07
C SER A 18 13.02 -3.55 -15.13
N ILE A 19 12.74 -2.38 -14.58
CA ILE A 19 13.16 -2.04 -13.23
C ILE A 19 12.18 -2.75 -12.27
N ALA A 20 12.67 -3.28 -11.15
CA ALA A 20 11.89 -4.02 -10.14
C ALA A 20 10.47 -3.47 -9.85
N PRO A 21 10.21 -2.14 -9.83
CA PRO A 21 8.88 -1.60 -9.56
C PRO A 21 7.84 -1.94 -10.63
N VAL A 22 8.16 -1.92 -11.93
CA VAL A 22 7.19 -2.18 -13.02
C VAL A 22 6.66 -3.61 -12.95
N ASN A 23 7.46 -4.53 -12.41
CA ASN A 23 7.04 -5.90 -12.17
C ASN A 23 5.83 -6.01 -11.23
N TRP A 24 5.62 -5.06 -10.30
CA TRP A 24 4.41 -5.04 -9.47
C TRP A 24 3.16 -4.76 -10.29
N PHE A 25 3.21 -3.76 -11.18
CA PHE A 25 2.09 -3.45 -12.07
C PHE A 25 1.81 -4.60 -13.04
N TYR A 26 2.87 -5.20 -13.59
CA TYR A 26 2.72 -6.37 -14.44
C TYR A 26 2.08 -7.56 -13.71
N ARG A 27 2.56 -7.88 -12.49
CA ARG A 27 1.96 -8.93 -11.66
C ARG A 27 0.50 -8.65 -11.39
N TYR A 28 0.16 -7.41 -11.05
CA TYR A 28 -1.23 -6.99 -10.86
C TYR A 28 -2.08 -7.25 -12.11
N CYS A 29 -1.63 -6.81 -13.28
CA CYS A 29 -2.34 -7.06 -14.54
C CYS A 29 -2.49 -8.57 -14.81
N GLN A 30 -1.47 -9.38 -14.53
CA GLN A 30 -1.54 -10.83 -14.69
C GLN A 30 -2.53 -11.50 -13.72
N THR A 31 -2.67 -11.01 -12.49
CA THR A 31 -3.52 -11.64 -11.47
C THR A 31 -4.95 -11.15 -11.52
N GLU A 32 -5.17 -9.85 -11.74
CA GLU A 32 -6.49 -9.23 -11.61
C GLU A 32 -7.16 -8.96 -12.97
N CYS A 33 -6.38 -8.89 -14.06
CA CYS A 33 -6.87 -8.57 -15.41
C CYS A 33 -6.18 -9.41 -16.52
N PRO A 34 -6.10 -10.76 -16.38
CA PRO A 34 -5.29 -11.61 -17.28
C PRO A 34 -5.74 -11.62 -18.75
N GLU A 35 -6.99 -11.24 -19.01
CA GLU A 35 -7.62 -11.28 -20.33
C GLU A 35 -7.96 -9.89 -20.87
N THR A 36 -7.73 -8.82 -20.10
CA THR A 36 -8.06 -7.45 -20.54
C THR A 36 -7.11 -7.02 -21.66
N PRO A 37 -7.61 -6.78 -22.88
CA PRO A 37 -6.78 -6.29 -23.97
C PRO A 37 -6.39 -4.83 -23.71
N ILE A 38 -5.25 -4.40 -24.27
CA ILE A 38 -4.68 -3.05 -24.06
C ILE A 38 -5.70 -1.96 -24.44
N GLN A 39 -6.51 -2.24 -25.46
CA GLN A 39 -7.51 -1.34 -26.00
C GLN A 39 -8.65 -1.06 -25.01
N GLU A 40 -8.92 -1.99 -24.09
CA GLU A 40 -9.96 -1.91 -23.05
C GLU A 40 -9.44 -1.39 -21.71
N ILE A 41 -8.17 -0.95 -21.64
CA ILE A 41 -7.64 -0.35 -20.41
C ILE A 41 -8.39 0.97 -20.13
N GLU A 42 -9.00 1.01 -18.94
CA GLU A 42 -9.72 2.14 -18.37
C GLU A 42 -8.98 2.75 -17.17
N PRO A 43 -9.30 4.00 -16.77
CA PRO A 43 -8.71 4.64 -15.60
C PRO A 43 -8.82 3.81 -14.30
N ASP A 44 -9.90 3.04 -14.14
CA ASP A 44 -10.13 2.25 -12.93
C ASP A 44 -9.04 1.19 -12.69
N LEU A 45 -8.43 0.67 -13.76
CA LEU A 45 -7.31 -0.28 -13.66
C LEU A 45 -6.17 0.32 -12.82
N PHE A 46 -5.77 1.55 -13.15
CA PHE A 46 -4.69 2.26 -12.48
C PHE A 46 -5.12 2.68 -11.07
N ASN A 47 -6.34 3.21 -10.92
CA ASN A 47 -6.85 3.60 -9.60
C ASN A 47 -6.87 2.41 -8.64
N ARG A 48 -7.39 1.26 -9.06
CA ARG A 48 -7.43 0.04 -8.25
C ARG A 48 -6.02 -0.49 -7.94
N PHE A 49 -5.10 -0.39 -8.89
CA PHE A 49 -3.68 -0.72 -8.65
C PHE A 49 -3.07 0.17 -7.56
N PHE A 50 -3.12 1.49 -7.72
CA PHE A 50 -2.44 2.43 -6.83
C PHE A 50 -3.15 2.62 -5.49
N LEU A 51 -4.48 2.67 -5.48
CA LEU A 51 -5.27 2.96 -4.29
C LEU A 51 -5.52 1.73 -3.43
N TYR A 52 -5.51 0.51 -3.99
CA TYR A 52 -5.89 -0.68 -3.24
C TYR A 52 -4.86 -1.82 -3.28
N TRP A 53 -4.47 -2.26 -4.48
CA TRP A 53 -3.60 -3.44 -4.62
C TRP A 53 -2.18 -3.16 -4.14
N LEU A 54 -1.56 -2.08 -4.62
CA LEU A 54 -0.19 -1.72 -4.27
C LEU A 54 -0.04 -1.53 -2.75
N PRO A 55 -0.84 -0.68 -2.06
CA PRO A 55 -0.67 -0.48 -0.62
C PRO A 55 -0.91 -1.74 0.22
N LYS A 56 -1.59 -2.76 -0.31
CA LYS A 56 -1.76 -4.06 0.33
C LYS A 56 -0.54 -4.97 0.10
N GLU A 57 -0.19 -5.20 -1.17
CA GLU A 57 0.77 -6.24 -1.58
C GLU A 57 2.23 -5.80 -1.52
N SER A 58 2.51 -4.50 -1.59
CA SER A 58 3.88 -3.99 -1.61
C SER A 58 4.50 -3.99 -0.20
N LYS A 59 5.26 -5.03 0.11
CA LYS A 59 6.09 -5.12 1.33
C LYS A 59 7.43 -4.43 1.06
N GLY A 60 7.91 -3.61 2.00
CA GLY A 60 9.24 -2.98 1.93
C GLY A 60 9.39 -1.89 0.85
N ILE A 61 8.34 -1.53 0.11
CA ILE A 61 8.37 -0.36 -0.77
C ILE A 61 8.36 0.92 0.08
N ASN A 62 9.10 1.94 -0.35
CA ASN A 62 9.19 3.24 0.30
C ASN A 62 8.78 4.36 -0.68
N ARG A 63 8.85 5.62 -0.23
CA ARG A 63 8.52 6.80 -1.04
C ARG A 63 9.22 6.80 -2.40
N GLY A 64 10.55 6.63 -2.41
CA GLY A 64 11.37 6.71 -3.61
C GLY A 64 11.02 5.62 -4.63
N LYS A 65 10.85 4.37 -4.18
CA LYS A 65 10.43 3.27 -5.07
C LYS A 65 9.02 3.48 -5.63
N THR A 66 8.12 4.11 -4.87
CA THR A 66 6.77 4.45 -5.33
C THR A 66 6.80 5.55 -6.40
N GLN A 67 7.60 6.60 -6.20
CA GLN A 67 7.78 7.65 -7.21
C GLN A 67 8.40 7.10 -8.49
N ALA A 68 9.42 6.25 -8.37
CA ALA A 68 10.03 5.57 -9.50
C ALA A 68 9.01 4.69 -10.25
N LEU A 69 8.19 3.92 -9.52
CA LEU A 69 7.11 3.12 -10.11
C LEU A 69 6.16 3.99 -10.97
N MET A 70 5.68 5.09 -10.40
CA MET A 70 4.74 5.96 -11.09
C MET A 70 5.33 6.55 -12.37
N GLN A 71 6.60 6.98 -12.33
CA GLN A 71 7.32 7.48 -13.51
C GLN A 71 7.52 6.39 -14.56
N GLN A 72 7.87 5.17 -14.15
CA GLN A 72 8.07 4.06 -15.08
C GLN A 72 6.75 3.63 -15.74
N ILE A 73 5.63 3.68 -15.02
CA ILE A 73 4.31 3.46 -15.62
C ILE A 73 3.95 4.55 -16.64
N GLN A 74 4.35 5.81 -16.39
CA GLN A 74 4.17 6.89 -17.38
C GLN A 74 4.93 6.58 -18.68
N LEU A 75 6.20 6.19 -18.57
CA LEU A 75 7.03 5.81 -19.71
C LEU A 75 6.45 4.59 -20.45
N LEU A 76 5.93 3.60 -19.71
CA LEU A 76 5.24 2.45 -20.28
C LEU A 76 4.00 2.88 -21.09
N CYS A 77 3.17 3.77 -20.54
CA CYS A 77 1.98 4.29 -21.24
C CYS A 77 2.36 5.02 -22.54
N GLN A 78 3.42 5.84 -22.51
CA GLN A 78 3.94 6.53 -23.71
C GLN A 78 4.43 5.55 -24.77
N SER A 79 5.14 4.49 -24.36
CA SER A 79 5.62 3.43 -25.25
C SER A 79 4.46 2.64 -25.88
N ILE A 80 3.41 2.33 -25.11
CA ILE A 80 2.23 1.65 -25.65
C ILE A 80 1.49 2.54 -26.65
N TYR A 81 1.38 3.85 -26.38
CA TYR A 81 0.74 4.78 -27.32
C TYR A 81 1.48 4.84 -28.66
N SER A 82 2.80 4.92 -28.65
CA SER A 82 3.58 4.98 -29.89
C SER A 82 3.49 3.71 -30.75
N GLN A 83 3.19 2.56 -30.14
CA GLN A 83 3.10 1.26 -30.82
C GLN A 83 1.67 0.89 -31.24
N THR A 84 0.68 1.21 -30.41
CA THR A 84 -0.71 0.73 -30.58
C THR A 84 -1.69 1.84 -30.96
N GLY A 85 -1.30 3.11 -30.82
CA GLY A 85 -2.19 4.26 -30.99
C GLY A 85 -3.19 4.48 -29.85
N LYS A 86 -3.29 3.57 -28.86
CA LYS A 86 -4.14 3.75 -27.68
C LYS A 86 -3.55 4.82 -26.77
N ASN A 87 -4.30 5.90 -26.54
CA ASN A 87 -3.86 7.04 -25.73
C ASN A 87 -3.94 6.75 -24.22
N LEU A 88 -3.15 5.76 -23.76
CA LEU A 88 -2.95 5.50 -22.33
C LEU A 88 -2.32 6.68 -21.56
N PRO A 89 -1.43 7.51 -22.15
CA PRO A 89 -0.92 8.70 -21.45
C PRO A 89 -2.04 9.62 -20.98
N ALA A 90 -3.04 9.92 -21.81
CA ALA A 90 -4.18 10.75 -21.42
C ALA A 90 -5.07 10.12 -20.32
N ILE A 91 -5.07 8.79 -20.22
CA ILE A 91 -5.79 8.06 -19.17
C ILE A 91 -5.02 8.10 -17.84
N TYR A 92 -3.70 7.93 -17.89
CA TYR A 92 -2.87 7.79 -16.69
C TYR A 92 -2.41 9.13 -16.11
N GLU A 93 -2.16 10.15 -16.94
CA GLU A 93 -1.66 11.45 -16.50
C GLU A 93 -2.51 12.12 -15.40
N PRO A 94 -3.87 12.14 -15.46
CA PRO A 94 -4.68 12.66 -14.37
C PRO A 94 -4.45 11.94 -13.04
N ILE A 95 -4.28 10.61 -13.08
CA ILE A 95 -4.02 9.78 -11.89
C ILE A 95 -2.63 10.04 -11.34
N TYR A 96 -1.63 10.18 -12.22
CA TYR A 96 -0.28 10.55 -11.84
C TYR A 96 -0.24 11.90 -11.11
N LEU A 97 -0.97 12.90 -11.63
CA LEU A 97 -1.06 14.23 -11.02
C LEU A 97 -1.84 14.22 -9.70
N GLU A 98 -2.96 13.50 -9.63
CA GLU A 98 -3.76 13.40 -8.40
C GLU A 98 -2.98 12.69 -7.27
N LEU A 99 -2.31 11.59 -7.60
CA LEU A 99 -1.69 10.70 -6.61
C LEU A 99 -0.20 10.96 -6.39
N GLY A 100 0.45 11.79 -7.21
CA GLY A 100 1.91 11.93 -7.30
C GLY A 100 2.62 12.25 -5.98
N GLU A 101 1.97 12.99 -5.09
CA GLU A 101 2.48 13.27 -3.74
C GLU A 101 1.83 12.40 -2.65
N GLU A 102 0.54 12.14 -2.77
CA GLU A 102 -0.23 11.45 -1.73
C GLU A 102 0.04 9.95 -1.65
N LEU A 103 0.23 9.29 -2.80
CA LEU A 103 0.53 7.87 -2.83
C LEU A 103 1.92 7.57 -2.25
N PRO A 104 3.01 8.26 -2.65
CA PRO A 104 4.30 8.03 -2.01
C PRO A 104 4.28 8.33 -0.50
N ARG A 105 3.51 9.32 -0.04
CA ARG A 105 3.30 9.61 1.38
C ARG A 105 2.62 8.43 2.10
N ILE A 106 1.49 7.94 1.60
CA ILE A 106 0.74 6.87 2.29
C ILE A 106 1.53 5.56 2.34
N ILE A 107 2.29 5.27 1.29
CA ILE A 107 3.18 4.11 1.21
C ILE A 107 4.35 4.27 2.19
N GLN A 108 4.95 5.45 2.28
CA GLN A 108 6.01 5.72 3.27
C GLN A 108 5.49 5.55 4.71
N MET A 109 4.26 6.00 4.98
CA MET A 109 3.63 5.80 6.28
C MET A 109 3.46 4.32 6.61
N LYS A 110 3.01 3.49 5.66
CA LYS A 110 2.96 2.02 5.84
C LYS A 110 4.34 1.45 6.14
N TYR A 111 5.36 1.89 5.40
CA TYR A 111 6.74 1.44 5.58
C TYR A 111 7.27 1.75 6.99
N ASP A 112 7.10 2.99 7.45
CA ASP A 112 7.56 3.42 8.77
C ASP A 112 6.78 2.75 9.90
N LEU A 113 5.46 2.61 9.76
CA LEU A 113 4.63 1.87 10.71
C LEU A 113 5.02 0.40 10.82
N SER A 114 5.35 -0.25 9.70
CA SER A 114 5.81 -1.64 9.69
C SER A 114 7.11 -1.79 10.47
N ARG A 115 8.03 -0.84 10.34
CA ARG A 115 9.28 -0.82 11.12
C ARG A 115 9.02 -0.52 12.60
N PHE A 116 8.10 0.39 12.90
CA PHE A 116 7.70 0.73 14.26
C PHE A 116 7.16 -0.49 15.03
N VAL A 117 6.38 -1.35 14.37
CA VAL A 117 5.89 -2.61 14.98
C VAL A 117 6.96 -3.71 15.04
N GLY A 118 8.17 -3.46 14.53
CA GLY A 118 9.29 -4.41 14.55
C GLY A 118 9.25 -5.43 13.43
N TYR A 119 8.66 -5.10 12.27
CA TYR A 119 8.73 -5.95 11.09
C TYR A 119 10.18 -6.04 10.58
N PRO A 120 10.74 -7.25 10.38
CA PRO A 120 12.18 -7.40 10.19
C PRO A 120 12.65 -7.20 8.75
N ILE A 121 11.77 -7.24 7.75
CA ILE A 121 12.18 -7.09 6.35
C ILE A 121 12.22 -5.60 6.00
N ILE A 122 13.42 -5.10 5.68
CA ILE A 122 13.67 -3.72 5.25
C ILE A 122 13.37 -3.59 3.76
N ASP A 123 13.90 -4.50 2.95
CA ASP A 123 13.74 -4.51 1.50
C ASP A 123 13.53 -5.94 1.02
N THR A 124 12.79 -6.11 -0.07
CA THR A 124 12.55 -7.40 -0.72
C THR A 124 13.37 -7.59 -1.98
N ASP A 125 13.94 -6.51 -2.52
CA ASP A 125 14.74 -6.55 -3.75
C ASP A 125 15.88 -5.51 -3.71
N PRO A 126 17.10 -5.90 -3.28
CA PRO A 126 17.45 -7.22 -2.74
C PRO A 126 16.79 -7.49 -1.37
N LEU A 127 16.66 -8.75 -0.96
CA LEU A 127 16.12 -9.09 0.36
C LEU A 127 17.08 -8.63 1.47
N ILE A 128 16.65 -7.65 2.27
CA ILE A 128 17.40 -7.13 3.42
C ILE A 128 16.58 -7.35 4.69
N ILE A 129 17.17 -8.05 5.66
CA ILE A 129 16.53 -8.39 6.94
C ILE A 129 17.29 -7.75 8.10
N ASP A 130 16.59 -6.99 8.94
CA ASP A 130 17.07 -6.52 10.24
C ASP A 130 16.99 -7.64 11.28
N LEU A 131 18.15 -8.17 11.65
CA LEU A 131 18.26 -9.25 12.64
C LEU A 131 17.84 -8.83 14.05
N ILE A 132 17.95 -7.54 14.40
CA ILE A 132 17.52 -7.04 15.72
C ILE A 132 16.00 -7.05 15.78
N SER A 133 15.35 -6.47 14.77
CA SER A 133 13.88 -6.51 14.63
C SER A 133 13.36 -7.94 14.55
N TYR A 134 14.07 -8.83 13.85
CA TYR A 134 13.71 -10.25 13.78
C TYR A 134 13.73 -10.93 15.16
N LYS A 135 14.81 -10.74 15.93
CA LYS A 135 14.90 -11.29 17.30
C LYS A 135 13.79 -10.73 18.21
N LYS A 136 13.50 -9.43 18.13
CA LYS A 136 12.40 -8.79 18.87
C LYS A 136 11.04 -9.37 18.49
N GLN A 137 10.79 -9.58 17.21
CA GLN A 137 9.55 -10.18 16.71
C GLN A 137 9.38 -11.62 17.23
N GLN A 138 10.45 -12.42 17.23
CA GLN A 138 10.42 -13.79 17.76
C GLN A 138 10.19 -13.82 19.27
N ALA A 139 10.75 -12.85 20.03
CA ALA A 139 10.49 -12.72 21.46
C ALA A 139 9.02 -12.35 21.75
N ARG A 140 8.45 -11.42 20.98
CA ARG A 140 7.03 -11.03 21.12
C ARG A 140 6.05 -12.16 20.86
N LYS A 141 6.39 -13.11 19.97
CA LYS A 141 5.56 -14.32 19.74
C LYS A 141 5.54 -15.28 20.93
N LYS A 142 6.52 -15.21 21.82
CA LYS A 142 6.62 -16.08 23.01
C LYS A 142 5.92 -15.51 24.25
N ASP A 143 5.69 -14.20 24.30
CA ASP A 143 4.89 -13.56 25.35
C ASP A 143 3.43 -14.02 25.23
N SER A 144 2.96 -14.75 26.23
CA SER A 144 1.64 -15.39 26.22
C SER A 144 0.49 -14.38 26.16
N THR A 145 -0.56 -14.77 25.46
CA THR A 145 -1.81 -14.04 25.13
C THR A 145 -2.74 -13.74 26.32
N GLN A 146 -2.35 -14.03 27.57
CA GLN A 146 -3.23 -13.82 28.71
C GLN A 146 -3.44 -12.33 29.01
N GLY A 147 -4.71 -11.90 29.00
CA GLY A 147 -5.12 -10.54 29.34
C GLY A 147 -4.94 -9.49 28.24
N MET A 148 -4.92 -9.90 26.98
CA MET A 148 -4.87 -9.01 25.81
C MET A 148 -6.21 -8.97 25.08
N ILE A 149 -6.66 -7.77 24.71
CA ILE A 149 -7.79 -7.54 23.80
C ILE A 149 -7.23 -7.22 22.42
N PHE A 150 -7.79 -7.85 21.39
CA PHE A 150 -7.41 -7.62 20.01
C PHE A 150 -8.57 -7.01 19.23
N GLU A 151 -8.27 -6.06 18.36
CA GLU A 151 -9.20 -5.55 17.36
C GLU A 151 -8.53 -5.52 15.99
N GLN A 152 -9.22 -6.02 14.98
CA GLN A 152 -8.77 -5.98 13.59
C GLN A 152 -9.83 -5.27 12.74
N GLY A 153 -9.37 -4.60 11.68
CA GLY A 153 -10.23 -4.03 10.67
C GLY A 153 -9.62 -2.81 9.99
N TYR A 154 -10.49 -2.00 9.42
CA TYR A 154 -10.15 -0.73 8.80
C TYR A 154 -10.44 0.40 9.77
N PHE A 155 -9.47 1.29 9.94
CA PHE A 155 -9.52 2.39 10.88
C PHE A 155 -9.25 3.69 10.14
N GLU A 156 -10.16 4.64 10.27
CA GLU A 156 -10.07 5.96 9.66
C GLU A 156 -9.44 6.95 10.64
N VAL A 157 -8.49 7.75 10.18
CA VAL A 157 -7.84 8.79 10.96
C VAL A 157 -8.78 9.98 11.12
N ILE A 158 -9.15 10.25 12.36
CA ILE A 158 -10.06 11.35 12.71
C ILE A 158 -9.27 12.59 13.09
N ASP A 159 -8.22 12.41 13.89
CA ASP A 159 -7.43 13.53 14.39
C ASP A 159 -6.03 13.11 14.88
N LYS A 160 -5.16 14.10 15.11
CA LYS A 160 -3.86 13.95 15.78
C LYS A 160 -3.97 14.53 17.18
N VAL A 161 -3.59 13.76 18.20
CA VAL A 161 -3.60 14.19 19.61
C VAL A 161 -2.19 14.58 20.04
N ASP A 162 -1.95 15.88 20.22
CA ASP A 162 -0.71 16.50 20.70
C ASP A 162 0.57 15.69 20.39
N GLN A 163 1.59 15.72 21.27
CA GLN A 163 2.93 15.28 20.90
C GLN A 163 3.07 13.78 20.56
N TYR A 164 2.06 12.94 20.84
CA TYR A 164 2.29 11.48 20.93
C TYR A 164 1.22 10.56 20.33
N GLY A 165 0.10 11.03 19.76
CA GLY A 165 -0.93 10.09 19.31
C GLY A 165 -1.80 10.51 18.13
N ILE A 166 -2.59 9.54 17.66
CA ILE A 166 -3.65 9.74 16.68
C ILE A 166 -4.96 9.12 17.19
N ILE A 167 -6.09 9.75 16.84
CA ILE A 167 -7.42 9.20 17.06
C ILE A 167 -7.90 8.54 15.78
N LEU A 168 -8.40 7.33 15.94
CA LEU A 168 -8.91 6.48 14.88
C LEU A 168 -10.36 6.12 15.15
N ARG A 169 -11.17 6.01 14.10
CA ARG A 169 -12.51 5.43 14.15
C ARG A 169 -12.51 4.13 13.39
N LYS A 170 -13.01 3.06 14.00
CA LYS A 170 -13.19 1.78 13.30
C LYS A 170 -14.31 1.92 12.27
N LYS A 171 -14.04 1.61 11.01
CA LYS A 171 -15.05 1.62 9.94
C LYS A 171 -15.97 0.41 10.09
N TRP A 172 -17.24 0.61 9.70
CA TRP A 172 -18.31 -0.41 9.69
C TRP A 172 -18.56 -1.11 11.03
N SER A 173 -18.24 -0.44 12.12
CA SER A 173 -18.55 -0.84 13.49
C SER A 173 -19.37 0.25 14.16
N GLN A 174 -19.99 -0.06 15.31
CA GLN A 174 -20.50 0.97 16.22
C GLN A 174 -19.40 2.01 16.49
N GLU A 175 -19.80 3.28 16.67
CA GLU A 175 -18.87 4.40 16.88
C GLU A 175 -17.93 4.11 18.06
N ARG A 176 -16.71 3.70 17.71
CA ARG A 176 -15.62 3.42 18.63
C ARG A 176 -14.41 4.20 18.17
N TYR A 177 -13.94 5.05 19.08
CA TYR A 177 -12.72 5.82 18.90
C TYR A 177 -11.58 5.16 19.64
N ILE A 178 -10.44 5.07 18.98
CA ILE A 178 -9.24 4.44 19.49
C ILE A 178 -8.11 5.45 19.44
N LYS A 179 -7.40 5.60 20.57
CA LYS A 179 -6.15 6.33 20.64
C LYS A 179 -4.99 5.35 20.55
N ILE A 180 -4.10 5.57 19.58
CA ILE A 180 -2.80 4.91 19.53
C ILE A 180 -1.68 5.92 19.75
N LEU A 181 -0.61 5.48 20.42
CA LEU A 181 0.61 6.26 20.57
C LEU A 181 1.56 5.93 19.44
N ILE A 182 2.19 6.96 18.87
CA ILE A 182 3.11 6.81 17.75
C ILE A 182 4.20 7.87 17.78
N ASP A 183 5.38 7.50 17.27
CA ASP A 183 6.50 8.42 17.13
C ASP A 183 6.13 9.66 16.32
N SER A 184 6.67 10.81 16.75
CA SER A 184 6.37 12.12 16.18
C SER A 184 6.69 12.21 14.68
N SER A 185 7.75 11.53 14.23
CA SER A 185 8.17 11.46 12.83
C SER A 185 7.13 10.77 11.94
N ILE A 186 6.50 9.69 12.42
CA ILE A 186 5.47 8.97 11.67
C ILE A 186 4.14 9.75 11.76
N ARG A 187 3.82 10.33 12.93
CA ARG A 187 2.62 11.15 13.17
C ARG A 187 2.46 12.28 12.16
N GLN A 188 3.57 12.90 11.73
CA GLN A 188 3.55 13.99 10.75
C GLN A 188 2.97 13.55 9.39
N GLN A 189 3.13 12.28 9.02
CA GLN A 189 2.70 11.76 7.72
C GLN A 189 1.19 11.53 7.63
N PHE A 190 0.51 11.31 8.77
CA PHE A 190 -0.92 11.08 8.83
C PHE A 190 -1.70 12.28 8.31
N ARG A 191 -2.81 12.03 7.62
CA ARG A 191 -3.82 13.02 7.28
C ARG A 191 -5.18 12.55 7.75
N LYS A 192 -6.07 13.51 7.98
CA LYS A 192 -7.47 13.21 8.29
C LYS A 192 -8.05 12.38 7.14
N GLN A 193 -8.87 11.39 7.47
CA GLN A 193 -9.50 10.43 6.55
C GLN A 193 -8.57 9.37 5.93
N ASP A 194 -7.25 9.40 6.18
CA ASP A 194 -6.40 8.25 5.83
C ASP A 194 -6.95 6.98 6.49
N ILE A 195 -6.83 5.84 5.81
CA ILE A 195 -7.41 4.57 6.26
C ILE A 195 -6.29 3.55 6.49
N LEU A 196 -6.29 2.93 7.67
CA LEU A 196 -5.33 1.92 8.07
C LEU A 196 -6.03 0.57 8.16
N HIS A 197 -5.54 -0.43 7.43
CA HIS A 197 -5.93 -1.83 7.66
C HIS A 197 -4.91 -2.46 8.57
N MET A 198 -5.32 -2.75 9.80
CA MET A 198 -4.40 -3.16 10.85
C MET A 198 -5.07 -4.03 11.90
N ARG A 199 -4.21 -4.65 12.70
CA ARG A 199 -4.57 -5.33 13.94
C ARG A 199 -3.95 -4.56 15.11
N LEU A 200 -4.80 -4.23 16.07
CA LEU A 200 -4.46 -3.54 17.29
C LEU A 200 -4.57 -4.51 18.46
N ARG A 201 -3.74 -4.28 19.48
CA ARG A 201 -3.79 -4.98 20.75
C ARG A 201 -3.81 -4.00 21.91
N ARG A 202 -4.40 -4.40 23.02
CA ARG A 202 -4.44 -3.61 24.26
C ARG A 202 -4.39 -4.53 25.46
N LYS A 203 -3.54 -4.19 26.44
CA LYS A 203 -3.53 -4.84 27.76
C LYS A 203 -4.81 -4.48 28.51
N LEU A 204 -5.41 -5.44 29.21
CA LEU A 204 -6.51 -5.16 30.13
C LEU A 204 -6.13 -3.99 31.08
N PHE A 205 -7.07 -3.08 31.34
CA PHE A 205 -6.92 -1.87 32.16
C PHE A 205 -6.08 -0.72 31.57
N PHE A 206 -5.49 -0.86 30.37
CA PHE A 206 -4.87 0.27 29.66
C PHE A 206 -5.87 0.96 28.74
N THR A 207 -5.73 2.27 28.53
CA THR A 207 -6.60 3.05 27.63
C THR A 207 -6.05 3.16 26.21
N THR A 208 -4.72 3.04 26.05
CA THR A 208 -4.03 3.15 24.76
C THR A 208 -3.94 1.81 24.05
N TRP A 209 -4.20 1.81 22.75
CA TRP A 209 -3.99 0.65 21.89
C TRP A 209 -2.60 0.70 21.27
N GLU A 210 -2.01 -0.48 21.06
CA GLU A 210 -0.76 -0.67 20.36
C GLU A 210 -1.02 -1.31 18.99
N ILE A 211 -0.24 -0.93 17.99
CA ILE A 211 -0.28 -1.57 16.69
C ILE A 211 0.46 -2.91 16.78
N GLU A 212 -0.22 -3.99 16.44
CA GLU A 212 0.36 -5.32 16.35
C GLU A 212 0.80 -5.66 14.92
N GLU A 213 -0.04 -5.34 13.93
CA GLU A 213 0.20 -5.64 12.52
C GLU A 213 -0.38 -4.53 11.64
N ILE A 214 0.36 -4.12 10.61
CA ILE A 214 -0.12 -3.23 9.55
C ILE A 214 -0.18 -4.01 8.24
N ARG A 215 -1.37 -4.10 7.65
CA ARG A 215 -1.58 -4.74 6.34
C ARG A 215 -1.53 -3.74 5.20
N GLY A 216 -2.09 -2.56 5.40
CA GLY A 216 -2.09 -1.50 4.39
C GLY A 216 -2.43 -0.14 4.97
N CYS A 217 -1.97 0.91 4.30
CA CYS A 217 -2.35 2.29 4.54
C CYS A 217 -2.88 2.85 3.23
N TYR A 218 -4.03 3.50 3.27
CA TYR A 218 -4.79 3.86 2.09
C TYR A 218 -5.23 5.31 2.15
N LEU A 219 -5.31 5.93 0.96
CA LEU A 219 -5.96 7.22 0.79
C LEU A 219 -7.48 7.06 0.90
N PRO A 220 -8.24 8.13 1.22
CA PRO A 220 -9.70 8.08 1.37
C PRO A 220 -10.42 7.50 0.14
N GLN A 221 -9.91 7.80 -1.06
CA GLN A 221 -10.45 7.31 -2.34
C GLN A 221 -10.49 5.79 -2.43
N ALA A 222 -9.60 5.08 -1.71
CA ALA A 222 -9.52 3.62 -1.75
C ALA A 222 -10.76 2.91 -1.18
N GLN A 223 -11.63 3.64 -0.48
CA GLN A 223 -12.81 3.08 0.17
C GLN A 223 -13.76 2.36 -0.81
N SER A 224 -13.83 2.80 -2.07
CA SER A 224 -14.63 2.15 -3.12
C SER A 224 -14.16 0.73 -3.45
N TYR A 225 -12.90 0.41 -3.17
CA TYR A 225 -12.28 -0.88 -3.48
C TYR A 225 -12.24 -1.84 -2.28
N PHE A 226 -12.69 -1.40 -1.10
CA PHE A 226 -12.72 -2.28 0.05
C PHE A 226 -13.85 -3.30 -0.08
N PRO A 227 -13.62 -4.57 0.31
CA PRO A 227 -14.67 -5.56 0.29
C PRO A 227 -15.84 -5.10 1.18
N SER A 228 -17.01 -5.02 0.59
CA SER A 228 -18.26 -4.66 1.25
C SER A 228 -18.57 -5.68 2.36
N LYS A 229 -18.43 -5.27 3.63
CA LYS A 229 -18.85 -5.97 4.85
C LYS A 229 -18.24 -7.36 5.10
N ILE A 230 -17.47 -7.47 6.18
CA ILE A 230 -17.50 -8.65 7.06
C ILE A 230 -18.23 -8.20 8.33
#